data_AF-A0A0W1L3Y4-F1
#
_entry.id   AF-A0A0W1L3Y4-F1
#
_cell.length_a   1.000
_cell.length_b   1.000
_cell.length_c   1.000
_cell.angle_alpha   90.00
_cell.angle_beta   90.00
_cell.angle_gamma   90.00
#
_symmetry.space_group_name_H-M   'P 1'
#
loop_
_entity.id
_entity.type
_entity.pdbx_description
1 polymer ?
#
loop_
_entity_poly.entity_id
_entity_poly.type
_entity_poly.pdbx_seq_one_letter_code
_entity_poly.pdbx_strand_id
1 'polypeptide(L)'
;MRHYPNRLKRGFTRQGPDYRFDDQVDFSDIRTTFGFRSMVVGKWVTKEEHFISANLIYDALADLAQILHLPPKAIGLRGKLNFAFGHGGQKGVQAHYNAGSQTLALAKNAGGGALAHEWFHAFDHHISEHLFKAKPRYGFASKLWLSNTPNLSHPLNDALNSFYKEVFLDENGENANEFVQACIKHDQAHNMNYMSMPEEIAARCFEACISANPHIKNSFLVGGLQTSNLIYPPTQLIAKAGKALNHYFELLGYALHNTHD
;
A
#
# COMPACT_ATOMS: atom_id res chain seq x y z
N MET A 1 20.24 -28.81 12.28
CA MET A 1 19.68 -27.83 11.32
C MET A 1 18.40 -27.26 11.93
N ARG A 2 18.28 -25.93 12.09
CA ARG A 2 17.03 -25.33 12.56
C ARG A 2 16.04 -25.30 11.39
N HIS A 3 14.99 -26.12 11.43
CA HIS A 3 13.84 -26.00 10.54
C HIS A 3 13.11 -24.68 10.89
N TYR A 4 13.41 -23.62 10.15
CA TYR A 4 12.50 -22.48 10.10
C TYR A 4 11.36 -22.87 9.15
N PRO A 5 10.10 -22.96 9.62
CA PRO A 5 8.99 -23.20 8.70
C PRO A 5 8.97 -22.07 7.68
N ASN A 6 9.06 -22.42 6.40
CA ASN A 6 9.03 -21.45 5.31
C ASN A 6 7.69 -20.71 5.40
N ARG A 7 7.73 -19.42 5.76
CA ARG A 7 6.51 -18.61 5.93
C ARG A 7 5.70 -18.47 4.65
N LEU A 8 6.31 -18.66 3.48
CA LEU A 8 5.61 -18.71 2.18
C LEU A 8 4.70 -19.94 2.05
N LYS A 9 5.00 -21.02 2.78
CA LYS A 9 4.24 -22.28 2.79
C LYS A 9 3.20 -22.35 3.91
N ARG A 10 3.00 -21.26 4.68
CA ARG A 10 2.16 -21.28 5.89
C ARG A 10 0.65 -21.18 5.62
N GLY A 11 0.24 -21.26 4.35
CA GLY A 11 -1.15 -21.18 3.90
C GLY A 11 -1.67 -19.75 3.96
N PHE A 12 -1.49 -18.99 2.87
CA PHE A 12 -2.24 -17.74 2.69
C PHE A 12 -3.67 -18.06 2.31
N THR A 13 -4.60 -17.24 2.78
CA THR A 13 -6.03 -17.36 2.49
C THR A 13 -6.41 -16.24 1.53
N ARG A 14 -7.17 -16.60 0.51
CA ARG A 14 -7.63 -15.67 -0.50
C ARG A 14 -9.07 -16.00 -0.90
N GLN A 15 -9.87 -14.95 -1.04
CA GLN A 15 -11.20 -14.92 -1.62
C GLN A 15 -11.22 -13.76 -2.62
N GLY A 16 -11.51 -14.04 -3.88
CA GLY A 16 -11.55 -13.06 -4.97
C GLY A 16 -11.60 -13.77 -6.33
N PRO A 17 -11.74 -13.02 -7.44
CA PRO A 17 -11.71 -13.59 -8.79
C PRO A 17 -10.43 -14.38 -9.05
N ASP A 18 -10.49 -15.41 -9.90
CA ASP A 18 -9.28 -16.02 -10.42
C ASP A 18 -8.78 -15.20 -11.62
N TYR A 19 -7.66 -14.51 -11.44
CA TYR A 19 -7.05 -13.68 -12.48
C TYR A 19 -6.01 -14.44 -13.32
N ARG A 20 -5.58 -15.61 -12.85
CA ARG A 20 -4.58 -16.44 -13.52
C ARG A 20 -5.24 -17.58 -14.27
N PHE A 21 -6.50 -17.91 -14.00
CA PHE A 21 -7.19 -19.07 -14.60
C PHE A 21 -6.41 -20.36 -14.37
N ASP A 22 -5.97 -20.56 -13.12
CA ASP A 22 -5.05 -21.61 -12.68
C ASP A 22 -3.64 -21.64 -13.34
N ASP A 23 -3.29 -20.66 -14.18
CA ASP A 23 -1.96 -20.60 -14.79
C ASP A 23 -0.87 -20.19 -13.78
N GLN A 24 0.30 -20.80 -13.93
CA GLN A 24 1.51 -20.41 -13.22
C GLN A 24 2.10 -19.16 -13.87
N VAL A 25 2.29 -18.10 -13.08
CA VAL A 25 2.95 -16.87 -13.55
C VAL A 25 4.38 -16.76 -13.04
N ASP A 26 5.19 -15.92 -13.68
CA ASP A 26 6.51 -15.56 -13.23
C ASP A 26 6.65 -14.04 -12.92
N PHE A 27 7.83 -13.60 -12.49
CA PHE A 27 8.08 -12.19 -12.17
C PHE A 27 8.11 -11.28 -13.40
N SER A 28 8.35 -11.82 -14.60
CA SER A 28 8.25 -11.05 -15.85
C SER A 28 6.79 -10.74 -16.19
N ASP A 29 5.88 -11.69 -15.94
CA ASP A 29 4.44 -11.50 -16.08
C ASP A 29 3.96 -10.39 -15.14
N ILE A 30 4.33 -10.46 -13.85
CA ILE A 30 3.99 -9.43 -12.85
C ILE A 30 4.49 -8.05 -13.31
N ARG A 31 5.74 -7.96 -13.76
CA ARG A 31 6.33 -6.69 -14.23
C ARG A 31 5.50 -6.07 -15.36
N THR A 32 5.11 -6.91 -16.32
CA THR A 32 4.43 -6.48 -17.54
C THR A 32 2.97 -6.11 -17.26
N THR A 33 2.24 -6.96 -16.52
CA THR A 33 0.82 -6.78 -16.19
C THR A 33 0.61 -5.54 -15.31
N PHE A 34 1.42 -5.38 -14.26
CA PHE A 34 1.24 -4.31 -13.28
C PHE A 34 2.07 -3.05 -13.56
N GLY A 35 2.86 -3.04 -14.65
CA GLY A 35 3.57 -1.85 -15.10
C GLY A 35 4.75 -1.43 -14.22
N PHE A 36 5.42 -2.37 -13.54
CA PHE A 36 6.63 -2.07 -12.78
C PHE A 36 7.81 -1.73 -13.71
N ARG A 37 8.65 -0.80 -13.26
CA ARG A 37 9.89 -0.42 -13.96
C ARG A 37 10.87 -1.59 -14.02
N SER A 38 11.09 -2.22 -12.88
CA SER A 38 11.95 -3.38 -12.72
C SER A 38 11.38 -4.30 -11.64
N MET A 39 11.68 -5.59 -11.77
CA MET A 39 11.44 -6.59 -10.74
C MET A 39 12.72 -7.38 -10.52
N VAL A 40 13.19 -7.42 -9.28
CA VAL A 40 14.42 -8.12 -8.89
C VAL A 40 14.09 -9.23 -7.91
N VAL A 41 14.58 -10.43 -8.20
CA VAL A 41 14.48 -11.58 -7.29
C VAL A 41 15.86 -11.87 -6.69
N GLY A 42 15.92 -12.05 -5.38
CA GLY A 42 17.15 -12.36 -4.66
C GLY A 42 17.75 -13.71 -5.08
N LYS A 43 19.08 -13.80 -5.15
CA LYS A 43 19.83 -15.00 -5.59
C LYS A 43 19.55 -16.26 -4.76
N TRP A 44 19.05 -16.10 -3.55
CA TRP A 44 18.81 -17.19 -2.59
C TRP A 44 17.37 -17.71 -2.61
N VAL A 45 16.54 -17.26 -3.56
CA VAL A 45 15.19 -17.77 -3.78
C VAL A 45 15.28 -19.03 -4.64
N THR A 46 14.74 -20.15 -4.16
CA THR A 46 14.71 -21.39 -4.93
C THR A 46 13.67 -21.32 -6.06
N LYS A 47 13.75 -22.22 -7.04
CA LYS A 47 12.76 -22.30 -8.14
C LYS A 47 11.33 -22.51 -7.63
N GLU A 48 11.15 -23.34 -6.61
CA GLU A 48 9.83 -23.58 -6.00
C GLU A 48 9.30 -22.31 -5.30
N GLU A 49 10.15 -21.63 -4.51
CA GLU A 49 9.80 -20.39 -3.84
C GLU A 49 9.51 -19.27 -4.82
N HIS A 50 10.23 -19.24 -5.95
CA HIS A 50 10.00 -18.30 -7.03
C HIS A 50 8.57 -18.41 -7.58
N PHE A 51 8.11 -19.62 -7.92
CA PHE A 51 6.76 -19.82 -8.43
C PHE A 51 5.66 -19.53 -7.39
N ILE A 52 5.85 -19.99 -6.14
CA ILE A 52 4.90 -19.72 -5.06
C ILE A 52 4.78 -18.21 -4.81
N SER A 53 5.91 -17.51 -4.70
CA SER A 53 5.91 -16.07 -4.46
C SER A 53 5.37 -15.27 -5.64
N ALA A 54 5.67 -15.68 -6.88
CA ALA A 54 5.12 -15.03 -8.06
C ALA A 54 3.58 -15.08 -8.08
N ASN A 55 2.99 -16.26 -7.86
CA ASN A 55 1.53 -16.39 -7.81
C ASN A 55 0.91 -15.55 -6.68
N LEU A 56 1.48 -15.59 -5.48
CA LEU A 56 0.98 -14.81 -4.34
C LEU A 56 1.05 -13.30 -4.58
N ILE A 57 2.16 -12.82 -5.14
CA ILE A 57 2.36 -11.41 -5.47
C ILE A 57 1.40 -10.99 -6.59
N TYR A 58 1.28 -11.80 -7.65
CA TYR A 58 0.37 -11.52 -8.76
C TYR A 58 -1.07 -11.38 -8.26
N ASP A 59 -1.56 -12.38 -7.52
CA ASP A 59 -2.94 -12.40 -7.01
C ASP A 59 -3.20 -11.22 -6.06
N ALA A 60 -2.22 -10.87 -5.21
CA ALA A 60 -2.36 -9.73 -4.30
C ALA A 60 -2.36 -8.37 -5.03
N LEU A 61 -1.55 -8.19 -6.05
CA LEU A 61 -1.54 -6.96 -6.84
C LEU A 61 -2.79 -6.83 -7.73
N ALA A 62 -3.30 -7.96 -8.25
CA ALA A 62 -4.57 -7.98 -8.97
C ALA A 62 -5.75 -7.65 -8.06
N ASP A 63 -5.79 -8.22 -6.85
CA ASP A 63 -6.78 -7.84 -5.84
C ASP A 63 -6.69 -6.36 -5.48
N LEU A 64 -5.48 -5.83 -5.29
CA LEU A 64 -5.29 -4.41 -5.02
C LEU A 64 -5.82 -3.54 -6.16
N ALA A 65 -5.49 -3.87 -7.42
CA ALA A 65 -6.00 -3.16 -8.58
C ALA A 65 -7.54 -3.18 -8.66
N GLN A 66 -8.14 -4.35 -8.40
CA GLN A 66 -9.59 -4.52 -8.42
C GLN A 66 -10.29 -3.75 -7.29
N ILE A 67 -9.76 -3.80 -6.07
CA ILE A 67 -10.28 -3.05 -4.91
C ILE A 67 -10.22 -1.54 -5.18
N LEU A 68 -9.15 -1.09 -5.84
CA LEU A 68 -8.93 0.31 -6.17
C LEU A 68 -9.56 0.73 -7.51
N HIS A 69 -10.34 -0.11 -8.19
CA HIS A 69 -10.93 0.23 -9.51
C HIS A 69 -9.88 0.73 -10.54
N LEU A 70 -8.65 0.22 -10.45
CA LEU A 70 -7.54 0.63 -11.31
C LEU A 70 -7.29 -0.40 -12.41
N PRO A 71 -6.89 0.04 -13.62
CA PRO A 71 -6.28 -0.87 -14.58
C PRO A 71 -4.97 -1.43 -13.98
N PRO A 72 -4.65 -2.73 -14.17
CA PRO A 72 -3.48 -3.35 -13.53
C PRO A 72 -2.17 -2.56 -13.69
N LYS A 73 -1.92 -1.98 -14.88
CA LYS A 73 -0.72 -1.17 -15.16
C LYS A 73 -0.57 0.07 -14.27
N ALA A 74 -1.64 0.58 -13.68
CA ALA A 74 -1.57 1.75 -12.81
C ALA A 74 -0.86 1.45 -11.47
N ILE A 75 -0.84 0.18 -11.04
CA ILE A 75 -0.15 -0.28 -9.83
C ILE A 75 1.34 0.07 -9.86
N GLY A 76 1.98 0.05 -11.03
CA GLY A 76 3.37 0.41 -11.24
C GLY A 76 3.66 1.91 -11.25
N LEU A 77 2.66 2.75 -10.96
CA LEU A 77 2.78 4.20 -10.80
C LEU A 77 3.47 4.87 -12.01
N ARG A 78 2.90 4.63 -13.20
CA ARG A 78 3.41 5.10 -14.50
C ARG A 78 4.84 4.60 -14.80
N GLY A 79 5.14 3.35 -14.43
CA GLY A 79 6.46 2.75 -14.69
C GLY A 79 7.59 3.35 -13.85
N LYS A 80 7.26 3.96 -12.69
CA LYS A 80 8.25 4.53 -11.76
C LYS A 80 8.60 3.56 -10.63
N LEU A 81 7.68 2.65 -10.28
CA LEU A 81 7.86 1.74 -9.15
C LEU A 81 8.75 0.55 -9.52
N ASN A 82 9.78 0.31 -8.71
CA ASN A 82 10.59 -0.91 -8.74
C ASN A 82 10.05 -1.90 -7.69
N PHE A 83 10.24 -3.20 -7.94
CA PHE A 83 9.90 -4.25 -6.99
C PHE A 83 11.12 -5.13 -6.70
N ALA A 84 11.33 -5.47 -5.43
CA ALA A 84 12.39 -6.39 -5.03
C ALA A 84 11.84 -7.49 -4.12
N PHE A 85 12.00 -8.75 -4.50
CA PHE A 85 11.62 -9.90 -3.68
C PHE A 85 12.84 -10.65 -3.18
N GLY A 86 12.90 -10.93 -1.87
CA GLY A 86 13.97 -11.71 -1.26
C GLY A 86 15.35 -11.05 -1.33
N HIS A 87 15.39 -9.71 -1.44
CA HIS A 87 16.62 -8.92 -1.55
C HIS A 87 16.89 -8.15 -0.24
N GLY A 88 18.13 -8.17 0.27
CA GLY A 88 18.58 -7.26 1.34
C GLY A 88 17.92 -7.41 2.73
N GLY A 89 17.60 -8.63 3.16
CA GLY A 89 16.85 -8.86 4.40
C GLY A 89 17.59 -8.42 5.68
N GLN A 90 17.07 -7.41 6.38
CA GLN A 90 17.35 -7.17 7.79
C GLN A 90 16.41 -8.04 8.65
N LYS A 91 16.89 -8.55 9.80
CA LYS A 91 16.04 -9.28 10.74
C LYS A 91 14.92 -8.36 11.23
N GLY A 92 13.66 -8.78 11.07
CA GLY A 92 12.48 -8.08 11.59
C GLY A 92 11.69 -7.26 10.57
N VAL A 93 12.27 -6.92 9.41
CA VAL A 93 11.57 -6.17 8.36
C VAL A 93 10.92 -7.15 7.37
N GLN A 94 9.59 -7.15 7.32
CA GLN A 94 8.82 -8.02 6.42
C GLN A 94 8.69 -7.39 5.03
N ALA A 95 8.37 -6.11 4.97
CA ALA A 95 8.26 -5.34 3.75
C ALA A 95 8.78 -3.91 4.03
N HIS A 96 9.22 -3.19 3.01
CA HIS A 96 9.47 -1.75 3.11
C HIS A 96 9.48 -1.09 1.73
N TYR A 97 9.02 0.16 1.66
CA TYR A 97 9.22 1.04 0.53
C TYR A 97 10.45 1.95 0.75
N ASN A 98 11.32 2.04 -0.25
CA ASN A 98 12.44 2.98 -0.27
C ASN A 98 12.17 4.11 -1.28
N ALA A 99 11.94 5.32 -0.79
CA ALA A 99 11.68 6.49 -1.62
C ALA A 99 12.85 6.86 -2.54
N GLY A 100 14.09 6.65 -2.11
CA GLY A 100 15.28 7.02 -2.88
C GLY A 100 15.48 6.20 -4.14
N SER A 101 15.21 4.89 -4.07
CA SER A 101 15.23 3.99 -5.22
C SER A 101 13.85 3.76 -5.84
N GLN A 102 12.79 4.30 -5.23
CA GLN A 102 11.39 4.01 -5.57
C GLN A 102 11.12 2.50 -5.62
N THR A 103 11.62 1.77 -4.63
CA THR A 103 11.55 0.31 -4.59
C THR A 103 10.63 -0.17 -3.48
N LEU A 104 9.62 -0.95 -3.83
CA LEU A 104 8.86 -1.78 -2.90
C LEU A 104 9.60 -3.10 -2.71
N ALA A 105 10.09 -3.36 -1.51
CA ALA A 105 10.84 -4.57 -1.18
C ALA A 105 10.03 -5.49 -0.25
N LEU A 106 9.89 -6.76 -0.65
CA LEU A 106 9.33 -7.83 0.19
C LEU A 106 10.44 -8.79 0.62
N ALA A 107 10.58 -9.01 1.92
CA ALA A 107 11.50 -10.00 2.45
C ALA A 107 11.02 -11.42 2.12
N LYS A 108 11.96 -12.34 1.90
CA LYS A 108 11.67 -13.75 1.61
C LYS A 108 10.81 -14.42 2.70
N ASN A 109 11.05 -14.07 3.96
CA ASN A 109 10.34 -14.60 5.13
C ASN A 109 9.27 -13.63 5.66
N ALA A 110 8.85 -12.64 4.86
CA ALA A 110 7.87 -11.65 5.25
C ALA A 110 6.57 -12.31 5.74
N GLY A 111 6.19 -13.47 5.20
CA GLY A 111 4.93 -14.08 5.59
C GLY A 111 3.72 -13.26 5.15
N GLY A 112 3.88 -12.42 4.12
CA GLY A 112 2.83 -11.59 3.53
C GLY A 112 2.24 -10.57 4.50
N GLY A 113 1.15 -9.93 4.06
CA GLY A 113 0.26 -9.15 4.92
C GLY A 113 0.56 -7.66 5.04
N ALA A 114 1.62 -7.15 4.40
CA ALA A 114 1.99 -5.74 4.42
C ALA A 114 2.14 -5.13 3.00
N LEU A 115 1.75 -5.86 1.95
CA LEU A 115 1.96 -5.40 0.58
C LEU A 115 1.15 -4.14 0.26
N ALA A 116 -0.10 -4.06 0.73
CA ALA A 116 -0.93 -2.87 0.54
C ALA A 116 -0.32 -1.65 1.24
N HIS A 117 0.24 -1.85 2.45
CA HIS A 117 0.91 -0.81 3.22
C HIS A 117 2.09 -0.20 2.46
N GLU A 118 3.01 -1.05 1.97
CA GLU A 118 4.16 -0.57 1.21
C GLU A 118 3.79 0.03 -0.15
N TRP A 119 2.75 -0.50 -0.80
CA TRP A 119 2.25 0.10 -2.02
C TRP A 119 1.68 1.50 -1.75
N PHE A 120 1.00 1.70 -0.62
CA PHE A 120 0.52 3.04 -0.25
C PHE A 120 1.68 4.00 -0.03
N HIS A 121 2.76 3.61 0.65
CA HIS A 121 3.95 4.47 0.73
C HIS A 121 4.50 4.85 -0.64
N ALA A 122 4.52 3.91 -1.59
CA ALA A 122 4.92 4.20 -2.96
C ALA A 122 3.98 5.20 -3.64
N PHE A 123 2.67 5.01 -3.50
CA PHE A 123 1.64 5.91 -4.02
C PHE A 123 1.74 7.30 -3.40
N ASP A 124 1.85 7.39 -2.08
CA ASP A 124 1.89 8.64 -1.31
C ASP A 124 3.16 9.45 -1.62
N HIS A 125 4.30 8.78 -1.85
CA HIS A 125 5.50 9.41 -2.40
C HIS A 125 5.29 9.88 -3.85
N HIS A 126 4.70 9.04 -4.72
CA HIS A 126 4.48 9.39 -6.13
C HIS A 126 3.53 10.57 -6.30
N ILE A 127 2.39 10.57 -5.60
CA ILE A 127 1.31 11.55 -5.82
C ILE A 127 1.66 12.94 -5.28
N SER A 128 2.66 13.05 -4.41
CA SER A 128 3.16 14.33 -3.89
C SER A 128 3.50 15.34 -5.00
N GLU A 129 4.04 14.86 -6.12
CA GLU A 129 4.43 15.70 -7.27
C GLU A 129 3.24 16.20 -8.10
N HIS A 130 2.06 15.65 -7.88
CA HIS A 130 0.82 16.02 -8.55
C HIS A 130 -0.09 16.87 -7.66
N LEU A 131 0.07 16.75 -6.33
CA LEU A 131 -0.72 17.48 -5.36
C LEU A 131 -0.09 18.83 -4.96
N PHE A 132 1.24 18.96 -5.01
CA PHE A 132 1.97 20.16 -4.58
C PHE A 132 2.89 20.72 -5.67
N LYS A 133 3.02 22.05 -5.75
CA LYS A 133 3.85 22.73 -6.76
C LYS A 133 5.36 22.56 -6.54
N ALA A 134 5.80 22.52 -5.28
CA ALA A 134 7.21 22.36 -4.92
C ALA A 134 7.43 20.95 -4.36
N LYS A 135 8.34 20.20 -4.99
CA LYS A 135 8.66 18.82 -4.61
C LYS A 135 9.86 18.78 -3.66
N PRO A 136 9.71 18.34 -2.40
CA PRO A 136 10.83 17.76 -1.70
C PRO A 136 11.15 16.40 -2.33
N ARG A 137 12.43 16.13 -2.61
CA ARG A 137 12.90 14.93 -3.32
C ARG A 137 12.40 13.60 -2.74
N TYR A 138 12.09 13.56 -1.44
CA TYR A 138 11.58 12.40 -0.71
C TYR A 138 10.26 12.71 0.03
N GLY A 139 9.48 13.65 -0.50
CA GLY A 139 8.23 14.10 0.13
C GLY A 139 7.10 13.09 -0.05
N PHE A 140 6.45 12.76 1.06
CA PHE A 140 5.19 11.99 1.09
C PHE A 140 4.01 12.95 1.09
N ALA A 141 2.98 12.70 0.29
CA ALA A 141 1.86 13.61 0.13
C ALA A 141 1.07 13.80 1.43
N SER A 142 0.84 12.73 2.19
CA SER A 142 0.21 12.76 3.52
C SER A 142 0.90 13.71 4.50
N LYS A 143 2.22 13.67 4.57
CA LYS A 143 3.05 14.56 5.39
C LYS A 143 3.04 16.00 4.90
N LEU A 144 3.14 16.19 3.58
CA LEU A 144 3.11 17.51 2.98
C LEU A 144 1.76 18.18 3.15
N TRP A 145 0.67 17.41 3.12
CA TRP A 145 -0.69 17.90 3.29
C TRP A 145 -0.92 18.58 4.65
N LEU A 146 -0.28 18.09 5.72
CA LEU A 146 -0.35 18.72 7.04
C LEU A 146 0.44 20.04 7.17
N SER A 147 1.35 20.31 6.24
CA SER A 147 2.27 21.46 6.33
C SER A 147 2.16 22.43 5.14
N ASN A 148 1.37 22.12 4.13
CA ASN A 148 1.26 22.87 2.88
C ASN A 148 -0.18 22.83 2.34
N THR A 149 -0.56 23.86 1.59
CA THR A 149 -1.84 23.87 0.87
C THR A 149 -1.73 23.04 -0.42
N PRO A 150 -2.53 21.97 -0.60
CA PRO A 150 -2.58 21.22 -1.84
C PRO A 150 -3.17 22.05 -2.98
N ASN A 151 -2.77 21.75 -4.22
CA ASN A 151 -3.41 22.32 -5.40
C ASN A 151 -4.72 21.58 -5.70
N LEU A 152 -5.86 22.17 -5.34
CA LEU A 152 -7.18 21.57 -5.53
C LEU A 152 -7.83 21.88 -6.88
N SER A 153 -7.08 22.42 -7.85
CA SER A 153 -7.63 22.77 -9.16
C SER A 153 -8.11 21.56 -9.98
N HIS A 154 -7.59 20.37 -9.70
CA HIS A 154 -7.93 19.14 -10.40
C HIS A 154 -8.89 18.28 -9.56
N PRO A 155 -9.95 17.68 -10.13
CA PRO A 155 -10.92 16.88 -9.37
C PRO A 155 -10.29 15.73 -8.56
N LEU A 156 -9.28 15.05 -9.12
CA LEU A 156 -8.50 14.03 -8.39
C LEU A 156 -7.81 14.59 -7.14
N ASN A 157 -7.31 15.82 -7.20
CA ASN A 157 -6.63 16.42 -6.06
C ASN A 157 -7.63 16.79 -4.95
N ASP A 158 -8.83 17.21 -5.30
CA ASP A 158 -9.91 17.47 -4.34
C ASP A 158 -10.45 16.18 -3.70
N ALA A 159 -10.60 15.11 -4.49
CA ALA A 159 -10.97 13.80 -3.97
C ALA A 159 -9.91 13.24 -3.01
N LEU A 160 -8.62 13.36 -3.37
CA LEU A 160 -7.52 12.94 -2.49
C LEU A 160 -7.43 13.80 -1.21
N ASN A 161 -7.67 15.10 -1.33
CA ASN A 161 -7.77 16.01 -0.19
C ASN A 161 -8.88 15.58 0.77
N SER A 162 -10.02 15.12 0.26
CA SER A 162 -11.10 14.57 1.08
C SER A 162 -10.67 13.31 1.84
N PHE A 163 -9.90 12.41 1.20
CA PHE A 163 -9.32 11.26 1.90
C PHE A 163 -8.40 11.68 3.05
N TYR A 164 -7.49 12.63 2.84
CA TYR A 164 -6.60 13.09 3.92
C TYR A 164 -7.34 13.79 5.07
N LYS A 165 -8.42 14.53 4.79
CA LYS A 165 -9.28 15.10 5.84
C LYS A 165 -9.86 14.00 6.74
N GLU A 166 -10.43 12.95 6.16
CA GLU A 166 -10.98 11.82 6.94
C GLU A 166 -9.91 11.08 7.74
N VAL A 167 -8.69 10.95 7.19
CA VAL A 167 -7.57 10.28 7.86
C VAL A 167 -7.08 11.08 9.07
N PHE A 168 -6.95 12.40 8.95
CA PHE A 168 -6.23 13.21 9.93
C PHE A 168 -7.11 14.05 10.85
N LEU A 169 -8.24 14.55 10.36
CA LEU A 169 -9.00 15.59 11.04
C LEU A 169 -10.26 15.04 11.72
N ASP A 170 -10.68 15.73 12.77
CA ASP A 170 -11.96 15.54 13.43
C ASP A 170 -13.14 15.94 12.53
N GLU A 171 -14.37 15.73 13.01
CA GLU A 171 -15.58 16.00 12.22
C GLU A 171 -15.76 17.49 11.86
N ASN A 172 -15.11 18.39 12.60
CA ASN A 172 -15.12 19.83 12.32
C ASN A 172 -14.04 20.23 11.30
N GLY A 173 -13.07 19.37 11.05
CA GLY A 173 -11.95 19.66 10.15
C GLY A 173 -10.92 20.62 10.75
N GLU A 174 -10.87 20.75 12.08
CA GLU A 174 -10.03 21.74 12.76
C GLU A 174 -8.88 21.11 13.55
N ASN A 175 -9.12 19.95 14.17
CA ASN A 175 -8.14 19.30 15.03
C ASN A 175 -7.82 17.88 14.57
N ALA A 176 -6.74 17.31 15.08
CA ALA A 176 -6.41 15.91 14.87
C ALA A 176 -7.47 14.99 15.52
N ASN A 177 -7.95 14.00 14.76
CA ASN A 177 -8.95 13.03 15.23
C ASN A 177 -8.42 12.05 16.28
N GLU A 178 -9.33 11.24 16.85
CA GLU A 178 -9.01 10.26 17.89
C GLU A 178 -7.93 9.25 17.48
N PHE A 179 -7.87 8.87 16.20
CA PHE A 179 -6.88 7.93 15.69
C PHE A 179 -5.47 8.55 15.71
N VAL A 180 -5.34 9.78 15.22
CA VAL A 180 -4.09 10.55 15.27
C VAL A 180 -3.67 10.79 16.72
N GLN A 181 -4.59 11.20 17.59
CA GLN A 181 -4.30 11.44 19.02
C GLN A 181 -3.82 10.17 19.72
N ALA A 182 -4.42 9.01 19.43
CA ALA A 182 -3.99 7.72 19.97
C ALA A 182 -2.56 7.36 19.54
N CYS A 183 -2.21 7.62 18.27
CA CYS A 183 -0.87 7.43 17.74
C CYS A 183 0.17 8.35 18.42
N ILE A 184 -0.15 9.63 18.58
CA ILE A 184 0.71 10.60 19.28
C ILE A 184 0.95 10.17 20.73
N LYS A 185 -0.12 9.78 21.45
CA LYS A 185 -0.03 9.33 22.84
C LYS A 185 0.84 8.08 22.96
N HIS A 186 0.73 7.14 22.03
CA HIS A 186 1.56 5.93 22.00
C HIS A 186 3.04 6.27 21.85
N ASP A 187 3.37 7.13 20.90
CA ASP A 187 4.74 7.54 20.61
C ASP A 187 5.37 8.29 21.80
N GLN A 188 4.62 9.18 22.44
CA GLN A 188 5.04 9.87 23.68
C GLN A 188 5.33 8.90 24.81
N ALA A 189 4.47 7.89 25.01
CA ALA A 189 4.64 6.89 26.07
C ALA A 189 5.87 5.98 25.86
N HIS A 190 6.31 5.81 24.61
CA HIS A 190 7.43 4.94 24.23
C HIS A 190 8.70 5.70 23.80
N ASN A 191 8.69 7.04 23.90
CA ASN A 191 9.77 7.92 23.44
C ASN A 191 10.25 7.58 22.01
N MET A 192 9.29 7.45 21.09
CA MET A 192 9.55 7.12 19.69
C MET A 192 8.79 8.06 18.76
N ASN A 193 9.08 7.99 17.46
CA ASN A 193 8.36 8.73 16.42
C ASN A 193 8.15 7.78 15.24
N TYR A 194 7.06 7.01 15.29
CA TYR A 194 6.73 6.03 14.28
C TYR A 194 5.22 5.88 14.14
N MET A 195 4.49 5.66 15.24
CA MET A 195 3.03 5.51 15.18
C MET A 195 2.39 6.83 14.71
N SER A 196 2.93 7.97 15.11
CA SER A 196 2.39 9.30 14.79
C SER A 196 2.92 9.90 13.48
N MET A 197 3.82 9.22 12.76
CA MET A 197 4.29 9.70 11.46
C MET A 197 3.11 9.79 10.47
N PRO A 198 2.88 10.94 9.80
CA PRO A 198 1.74 11.12 8.90
C PRO A 198 1.67 10.06 7.80
N GLU A 199 2.81 9.74 7.21
CA GLU A 199 2.96 8.71 6.18
C GLU A 199 2.58 7.31 6.67
N GLU A 200 2.82 7.00 7.94
CA GLU A 200 2.48 5.71 8.57
C GLU A 200 1.01 5.66 9.01
N ILE A 201 0.47 6.77 9.53
CA ILE A 201 -0.97 6.91 9.85
C ILE A 201 -1.80 6.68 8.59
N ALA A 202 -1.45 7.36 7.49
CA ALA A 202 -2.15 7.25 6.23
C ALA A 202 -2.01 5.83 5.63
N ALA A 203 -0.83 5.21 5.72
CA ALA A 203 -0.61 3.84 5.28
C ALA A 203 -1.45 2.81 6.06
N ARG A 204 -1.51 2.91 7.39
CA ARG A 204 -2.35 2.03 8.22
C ARG A 204 -3.84 2.27 7.98
N CYS A 205 -4.24 3.51 7.71
CA CYS A 205 -5.63 3.80 7.35
C CYS A 205 -5.99 3.20 5.99
N PHE A 206 -5.12 3.34 4.99
CA PHE A 206 -5.29 2.71 3.68
C PHE A 206 -5.39 1.19 3.80
N GLU A 207 -4.44 0.58 4.50
CA GLU A 207 -4.40 -0.86 4.74
C GLU A 207 -5.69 -1.38 5.40
N ALA A 208 -6.20 -0.65 6.39
CA ALA A 208 -7.48 -0.97 7.03
C ALA A 208 -8.67 -0.85 6.05
N CYS A 209 -8.67 0.14 5.15
CA CYS A 209 -9.68 0.27 4.10
C CYS A 209 -9.65 -0.91 3.12
N ILE A 210 -8.46 -1.33 2.67
CA ILE A 210 -8.30 -2.52 1.81
C ILE A 210 -8.79 -3.78 2.54
N SER A 211 -8.42 -3.96 3.81
CA SER A 211 -8.90 -5.10 4.62
C SER A 211 -10.42 -5.11 4.83
N ALA A 212 -11.07 -3.95 4.78
CA ALA A 212 -12.51 -3.81 4.96
C ALA A 212 -13.33 -4.18 3.72
N ASN A 213 -12.71 -4.41 2.55
CA ASN A 213 -13.43 -4.77 1.33
C ASN A 213 -14.33 -6.01 1.54
N PRO A 214 -15.63 -5.96 1.24
CA PRO A 214 -16.56 -7.05 1.58
C PRO A 214 -16.44 -8.28 0.68
N HIS A 215 -15.86 -8.15 -0.51
CA HIS A 215 -15.87 -9.19 -1.54
C HIS A 215 -14.50 -9.84 -1.78
N ILE A 216 -13.43 -9.07 -1.60
CA ILE A 216 -12.06 -9.51 -1.83
C ILE A 216 -11.31 -9.52 -0.50
N LYS A 217 -10.80 -10.71 -0.11
CA LYS A 217 -9.98 -10.92 1.07
C LYS A 217 -8.69 -11.62 0.65
N ASN A 218 -7.54 -11.09 1.03
CA ASN A 218 -6.26 -11.69 0.68
C ASN A 218 -5.24 -11.45 1.79
N SER A 219 -4.88 -12.52 2.52
CA SER A 219 -3.96 -12.41 3.67
C SER A 219 -2.50 -12.20 3.29
N PHE A 220 -2.16 -12.35 2.00
CA PHE A 220 -0.85 -11.93 1.48
C PHE A 220 -0.82 -10.42 1.19
N LEU A 221 -1.95 -9.84 0.76
CA LEU A 221 -2.09 -8.42 0.49
C LEU A 221 -2.12 -7.59 1.79
N VAL A 222 -3.01 -7.98 2.73
CA VAL A 222 -3.19 -7.35 4.05
C VAL A 222 -3.38 -8.42 5.11
N GLY A 223 -2.67 -8.33 6.24
CA GLY A 223 -2.76 -9.33 7.29
C GLY A 223 -2.27 -8.83 8.66
N GLY A 224 -2.79 -9.44 9.72
CA GLY A 224 -2.30 -9.21 11.07
C GLY A 224 -2.80 -7.94 11.77
N LEU A 225 -3.77 -7.22 11.21
CA LEU A 225 -4.32 -5.98 11.79
C LEU A 225 -4.76 -6.15 13.25
N GLN A 226 -5.46 -7.24 13.57
CA GLN A 226 -5.96 -7.52 14.92
C GLN A 226 -4.91 -8.11 15.87
N THR A 227 -3.81 -8.63 15.35
CA THR A 227 -2.77 -9.34 16.13
C THR A 227 -1.49 -8.54 16.26
N SER A 228 -1.37 -7.43 15.55
CA SER A 228 -0.21 -6.55 15.60
C SER A 228 -0.25 -5.65 16.83
N ASN A 229 0.90 -5.12 17.22
CA ASN A 229 1.00 -4.07 18.23
C ASN A 229 0.82 -2.66 17.63
N LEU A 230 0.37 -2.56 16.37
CA LEU A 230 0.15 -1.29 15.69
C LEU A 230 -1.25 -0.75 16.00
N ILE A 231 -1.37 0.57 15.97
CA ILE A 231 -2.67 1.25 16.13
C ILE A 231 -3.29 1.43 14.76
N TYR A 232 -4.50 0.89 14.58
CA TYR A 232 -5.31 1.05 13.38
C TYR A 232 -6.52 1.96 13.66
N PRO A 233 -7.07 2.61 12.63
CA PRO A 233 -8.25 3.46 12.80
C PRO A 233 -9.48 2.68 13.27
N PRO A 234 -10.42 3.34 13.96
CA PRO A 234 -11.70 2.75 14.34
C PRO A 234 -12.60 2.53 13.11
N THR A 235 -13.55 1.61 13.22
CA THR A 235 -14.44 1.20 12.12
C THR A 235 -15.18 2.36 11.45
N GLN A 236 -15.60 3.37 12.21
CA GLN A 236 -16.29 4.55 11.66
C GLN A 236 -15.36 5.37 10.76
N LEU A 237 -14.10 5.58 11.17
CA LEU A 237 -13.09 6.26 10.36
C LEU A 237 -12.77 5.44 9.12
N ILE A 238 -12.60 4.11 9.24
CA ILE A 238 -12.39 3.21 8.10
C ILE A 238 -13.52 3.37 7.07
N ALA A 239 -14.78 3.47 7.50
CA ALA A 239 -15.91 3.65 6.60
C ALA A 239 -15.88 5.00 5.86
N LYS A 240 -15.62 6.11 6.58
CA LYS A 240 -15.54 7.45 5.98
C LYS A 240 -14.33 7.58 5.03
N ALA A 241 -13.14 7.22 5.51
CA ALA A 241 -11.91 7.25 4.72
C ALA A 241 -12.00 6.28 3.53
N GLY A 242 -12.56 5.09 3.70
CA GLY A 242 -12.77 4.13 2.61
C GLY A 242 -13.69 4.66 1.51
N LYS A 243 -14.75 5.40 1.86
CA LYS A 243 -15.61 6.06 0.88
C LYS A 243 -14.84 7.13 0.08
N ALA A 244 -14.06 7.98 0.77
CA ALA A 244 -13.26 9.02 0.13
C ALA A 244 -12.14 8.41 -0.75
N LEU A 245 -11.52 7.33 -0.29
CA LEU A 245 -10.50 6.57 -1.01
C LEU A 245 -11.07 5.98 -2.31
N ASN A 246 -12.22 5.31 -2.23
CA ASN A 246 -12.88 4.73 -3.40
C ASN A 246 -13.25 5.83 -4.39
N HIS A 247 -13.78 6.96 -3.92
CA HIS A 247 -14.11 8.08 -4.81
C HIS A 247 -12.89 8.59 -5.59
N TYR A 248 -11.75 8.79 -4.93
CA TYR A 248 -10.51 9.18 -5.60
C TYR A 248 -10.10 8.17 -6.67
N PHE A 249 -10.10 6.89 -6.31
CA PHE A 249 -9.60 5.83 -7.16
C PHE A 249 -10.54 5.46 -8.32
N GLU A 250 -11.86 5.58 -8.15
CA GLU A 250 -12.86 5.48 -9.22
C GLU A 250 -12.66 6.59 -10.26
N LEU A 251 -12.49 7.84 -9.82
CA LEU A 251 -12.19 8.96 -10.73
C LEU A 251 -10.88 8.74 -11.48
N LEU A 252 -9.85 8.23 -10.81
CA LEU A 252 -8.57 7.93 -11.43
C LEU A 252 -8.69 6.79 -12.45
N GLY A 253 -9.39 5.72 -12.10
CA GLY A 253 -9.67 4.58 -12.98
C GLY A 253 -10.41 5.03 -14.24
N TYR A 254 -11.46 5.83 -14.09
CA TYR A 254 -12.21 6.41 -15.21
C TYR A 254 -11.32 7.27 -16.12
N ALA A 255 -10.52 8.17 -15.54
CA ALA A 255 -9.62 9.01 -16.30
C ALA A 255 -8.57 8.20 -17.10
N LEU A 256 -8.02 7.14 -16.50
CA LEU A 256 -7.03 6.28 -17.17
C LEU A 256 -7.65 5.41 -18.28
N HIS A 257 -8.92 5.05 -18.16
CA HIS A 257 -9.62 4.30 -19.21
C HIS A 257 -9.85 5.18 -20.45
N ASN A 258 -10.25 6.43 -20.25
CA ASN A 258 -10.59 7.35 -21.35
C ASN A 258 -9.38 8.03 -22.01
N THR A 259 -8.16 7.84 -21.49
CA THR A 259 -6.93 8.35 -22.12
C THR A 259 -6.38 7.45 -23.23
N HIS A 260 -7.07 6.35 -23.52
CA HIS A 260 -6.67 5.37 -24.55
C HIS A 260 -7.50 5.43 -25.84
N ASP A 261 -8.42 6.40 -25.95
CA ASP A 261 -9.07 6.82 -27.20
C ASP A 261 -8.42 8.09 -27.77
#